data_AF-G5HTN9-F1
#
_entry.id   AF-G5HTN9-F1
#
_cell.length_a   1.000
_cell.length_b   1.000
_cell.length_c   1.000
_cell.angle_alpha   90.00
_cell.angle_beta   90.00
_cell.angle_gamma   90.00
#
_symmetry.space_group_name_H-M   'P 1'
#
loop_
_entity.id
_entity.type
_entity.pdbx_description
1 polymer ?
#
loop_
_entity_poly.entity_id
_entity_poly.type
_entity_poly.pdbx_seq_one_letter_code
_entity_poly.pdbx_strand_id
1 'polypeptide(L)'
;MLEFAGKIQESSQNGFGGMEISDTYAAAYETVLSVYHITRYRNYYNGNLRFLGLPGGGGEYHVIKPEVKVGISSSSTRKEGAWEFVRTLLTEEHQMSCMMLPIHKRAFDKVTQAAVDGKSVWTWIYEDGKATKEDAELTKQLLSSAAYVENDNQTLESLILEEAREYFSGVRSALEAAERIQSRASLYINEQM
;
A
#
# COMPACT_ATOMS: atom_id res chain seq x y z
N MET A 1 -13.15 -9.25 -11.31
CA MET A 1 -12.37 -8.02 -11.01
C MET A 1 -12.91 -6.83 -11.80
N LEU A 2 -12.81 -6.81 -13.14
CA LEU A 2 -13.38 -5.71 -13.96
C LEU A 2 -14.87 -5.48 -13.72
N GLU A 3 -15.68 -6.55 -13.70
CA GLU A 3 -17.12 -6.43 -13.39
C GLU A 3 -17.40 -5.90 -11.98
N PHE A 4 -16.55 -6.26 -11.01
CA PHE A 4 -16.67 -5.76 -9.65
C PHE A 4 -16.34 -4.26 -9.59
N ALA A 5 -15.29 -3.83 -10.31
CA ALA A 5 -14.95 -2.42 -10.45
C ALA A 5 -16.05 -1.63 -11.19
N GLY A 6 -16.69 -2.22 -12.21
CA GLY A 6 -17.84 -1.63 -12.90
C GLY A 6 -19.01 -1.34 -11.95
N LYS A 7 -19.34 -2.30 -11.07
CA LYS A 7 -20.40 -2.12 -10.06
C LYS A 7 -20.10 -0.99 -9.07
N ILE A 8 -18.82 -0.78 -8.72
CA ILE A 8 -18.41 0.35 -7.86
C ILE A 8 -18.58 1.68 -8.59
N GLN A 9 -18.22 1.74 -9.87
CA GLN A 9 -18.38 2.96 -10.66
C GLN A 9 -19.86 3.34 -10.82
N GLU A 10 -20.72 2.38 -11.11
CA GLU A 10 -22.18 2.59 -11.23
C GLU A 10 -22.81 3.07 -9.91
N SER A 11 -22.37 2.54 -8.76
CA SER A 11 -22.88 3.01 -7.46
C SER A 11 -22.40 4.42 -7.13
N SER A 12 -21.17 4.78 -7.49
CA SER A 12 -20.62 6.13 -7.25
C SER A 12 -21.28 7.23 -8.08
N GLN A 13 -21.72 6.93 -9.31
CA GLN A 13 -22.44 7.89 -10.16
C GLN A 13 -23.85 8.21 -9.63
N ASN A 14 -24.42 7.33 -8.81
CA ASN A 14 -25.78 7.44 -8.28
C ASN A 14 -25.86 8.03 -6.85
N GLY A 15 -24.74 8.41 -6.23
CA GLY A 15 -24.73 8.80 -4.82
C GLY A 15 -23.56 9.68 -4.40
N PHE A 16 -23.54 10.95 -4.82
CA PHE A 16 -22.73 12.00 -4.18
C PHE A 16 -23.54 13.29 -4.02
N GLY A 17 -24.62 13.19 -3.25
CA GLY A 17 -25.42 14.31 -2.79
C GLY A 17 -25.53 14.28 -1.27
N GLY A 18 -24.48 14.69 -0.56
CA GLY A 18 -24.53 14.95 0.88
C GLY A 18 -23.86 13.92 1.79
N MET A 19 -23.49 14.39 2.98
CA MET A 19 -22.66 13.78 4.02
C MET A 19 -23.30 12.56 4.73
N GLU A 20 -23.69 11.53 3.99
CA GLU A 20 -23.96 10.21 4.59
C GLU A 20 -23.29 9.14 3.74
N ILE A 21 -22.30 8.46 4.33
CA ILE A 21 -21.80 7.20 3.78
C ILE A 21 -23.01 6.27 3.82
N SER A 22 -23.57 5.99 2.64
CA SER A 22 -24.69 5.07 2.49
C SER A 22 -24.34 3.72 3.15
N ASP A 23 -25.35 2.90 3.49
CA ASP A 23 -25.23 1.53 4.04
C ASP A 23 -24.44 0.54 3.15
N THR A 24 -23.73 1.06 2.16
CA THR A 24 -22.93 0.38 1.15
C THR A 24 -21.49 0.30 1.61
N TYR A 25 -20.97 -0.92 1.68
CA TYR A 25 -19.56 -1.18 1.98
C TYR A 25 -18.65 -0.34 1.09
N ALA A 26 -17.80 0.50 1.70
CA ALA A 26 -16.72 1.19 1.02
C ALA A 26 -15.47 0.31 1.05
N ALA A 27 -14.93 -0.02 -0.12
CA ALA A 27 -13.61 -0.62 -0.26
C ALA A 27 -12.68 0.43 -0.88
N ALA A 28 -11.53 0.63 -0.26
CA ALA A 28 -10.49 1.54 -0.75
C ALA A 28 -9.16 0.78 -0.82
N TYR A 29 -8.40 1.06 -1.89
CA TYR A 29 -7.01 0.64 -1.98
C TYR A 29 -6.15 1.72 -1.33
N GLU A 30 -5.52 1.38 -0.20
CA GLU A 30 -4.83 2.34 0.66
C GLU A 30 -3.48 1.78 1.11
N THR A 31 -2.46 2.65 1.17
CA THR A 31 -1.16 2.31 1.73
C THR A 31 -1.10 2.66 3.23
N VAL A 32 -0.75 1.69 4.07
CA VAL A 32 -0.52 1.91 5.50
C VAL A 32 0.91 2.44 5.70
N LEU A 33 1.05 3.77 5.79
CA LEU A 33 2.35 4.45 5.93
C LEU A 33 2.81 4.59 7.39
N SER A 34 1.90 4.42 8.35
CA SER A 34 2.17 4.48 9.79
C SER A 34 1.05 3.82 10.59
N VAL A 35 1.28 3.54 11.88
CA VAL A 35 0.22 3.09 12.80
C VAL A 35 -0.95 4.07 12.83
N TYR A 36 -0.68 5.37 12.66
CA TYR A 36 -1.71 6.41 12.69
C TYR A 36 -2.65 6.39 11.49
N HIS A 37 -2.23 5.85 10.34
CA HIS A 37 -3.17 5.62 9.23
C HIS A 37 -4.29 4.67 9.65
N ILE A 38 -3.95 3.58 10.37
CA ILE A 38 -4.92 2.63 10.91
C ILE A 38 -5.82 3.33 11.93
N THR A 39 -5.23 4.07 12.89
CA THR A 39 -5.97 4.81 13.91
C THR A 39 -6.97 5.79 13.30
N ARG A 40 -6.55 6.54 12.27
CA ARG A 40 -7.40 7.51 11.57
C ARG A 40 -8.62 6.85 10.93
N TYR A 41 -8.41 5.78 10.16
CA TYR A 41 -9.51 5.07 9.53
C TYR A 41 -10.41 4.40 10.56
N ARG A 42 -9.84 3.79 11.60
CA ARG A 42 -10.61 3.20 12.70
C ARG A 42 -11.50 4.25 13.36
N ASN A 43 -10.97 5.44 13.66
CA ASN A 43 -11.75 6.52 14.26
C ASN A 43 -12.83 7.03 13.30
N TYR A 44 -12.51 7.22 12.02
CA TYR A 44 -13.46 7.69 11.01
C TYR A 44 -14.64 6.72 10.81
N TYR A 45 -14.38 5.42 10.85
CA TYR A 45 -15.41 4.37 10.70
C TYR A 45 -15.94 3.83 12.03
N ASN A 46 -15.69 4.53 13.15
CA ASN A 46 -16.14 4.13 14.50
C ASN A 46 -15.82 2.67 14.86
N GLY A 47 -14.64 2.18 14.46
CA GLY A 47 -14.19 0.81 14.69
C GLY A 47 -14.64 -0.21 13.63
N ASN A 48 -15.56 0.14 12.73
CA ASN A 48 -16.08 -0.73 11.68
C ASN A 48 -15.14 -0.78 10.47
N LEU A 49 -13.90 -1.24 10.70
CA LEU A 49 -12.87 -1.34 9.69
C LEU A 49 -12.44 -2.80 9.51
N ARG A 50 -12.36 -3.25 8.25
CA ARG A 50 -11.78 -4.55 7.89
C ARG A 50 -10.61 -4.33 6.95
N PHE A 51 -9.48 -4.94 7.27
CA PHE A 51 -8.30 -4.94 6.43
C PHE A 51 -8.35 -6.17 5.55
N LEU A 52 -8.75 -5.94 4.31
CA LEU A 52 -8.69 -6.94 3.26
C LEU A 52 -7.35 -6.78 2.55
N GLY A 53 -6.68 -7.89 2.26
CA GLY A 53 -5.55 -7.82 1.37
C GLY A 53 -5.98 -7.75 -0.10
N LEU A 54 -5.01 -7.59 -0.99
CA LEU A 54 -5.21 -7.59 -2.43
C LEU A 54 -5.84 -8.90 -2.93
N PRO A 55 -6.74 -8.85 -3.93
CA PRO A 55 -7.30 -10.06 -4.52
C PRO A 55 -6.20 -10.93 -5.13
N GLY A 56 -6.17 -12.21 -4.76
CA GLY A 56 -5.25 -13.21 -5.30
C GLY A 56 -5.76 -14.64 -5.06
N GLY A 57 -5.14 -15.64 -5.68
CA GLY A 57 -5.55 -17.05 -5.53
C GLY A 57 -5.05 -17.76 -4.27
N GLY A 58 -4.14 -17.15 -3.50
CA GLY A 58 -3.26 -17.86 -2.56
C GLY A 58 -3.42 -17.58 -1.06
N GLY A 59 -4.43 -16.83 -0.61
CA GLY A 59 -4.63 -16.56 0.83
C GLY A 59 -3.73 -15.47 1.45
N GLU A 60 -2.59 -15.16 0.83
CA GLU A 60 -1.65 -14.10 1.24
C GLU A 60 -1.70 -12.93 0.25
N TYR A 61 -1.94 -11.72 0.78
CA TYR A 61 -2.54 -10.65 -0.01
C TYR A 61 -1.98 -9.25 0.26
N HIS A 62 -1.10 -9.09 1.25
CA HIS A 62 -0.49 -7.79 1.53
C HIS A 62 0.83 -7.64 0.77
N VAL A 63 1.16 -6.40 0.44
CA VAL A 63 2.33 -6.04 -0.34
C VAL A 63 3.10 -4.96 0.40
N ILE A 64 4.43 -5.05 0.42
CA ILE A 64 5.31 -4.00 0.93
C ILE A 64 5.66 -3.06 -0.23
N LYS A 65 5.44 -1.76 -0.05
CA LYS A 65 5.95 -0.70 -0.92
C LYS A 65 7.18 -0.05 -0.26
N PRO A 66 8.41 -0.31 -0.73
CA PRO A 66 9.59 0.35 -0.19
C PRO A 66 9.61 1.81 -0.61
N GLU A 67 9.48 2.71 0.37
CA GLU A 67 9.54 4.16 0.11
C GLU A 67 10.94 4.60 -0.35
N VAL A 68 11.97 4.04 0.27
CA VAL A 68 13.36 4.36 -0.03
C VAL A 68 14.05 3.11 -0.56
N LYS A 69 14.54 3.20 -1.80
CA LYS A 69 15.36 2.18 -2.46
C LYS A 69 16.75 2.76 -2.69
N VAL A 70 17.78 2.12 -2.14
CA VAL A 70 19.18 2.56 -2.30
C VAL A 70 19.96 1.48 -3.03
N GLY A 71 20.63 1.87 -4.11
CA GLY A 71 21.50 1.01 -4.89
C GLY A 71 22.93 1.57 -4.93
N ILE A 72 23.91 0.69 -4.95
CA ILE A 72 25.32 1.04 -5.18
C ILE A 72 25.65 0.64 -6.62
N SER A 73 26.15 1.60 -7.41
CA SER A 73 26.57 1.31 -8.78
C SER A 73 27.64 0.22 -8.82
N SER A 74 27.45 -0.78 -9.69
CA SER A 74 28.41 -1.87 -9.90
C SER A 74 29.77 -1.36 -10.40
N SER A 75 29.79 -0.22 -11.11
CA SER A 75 30.98 0.45 -11.62
C SER A 75 31.65 1.40 -10.62
N SER A 76 31.10 1.56 -9.41
CA SER A 76 31.69 2.45 -8.41
C SER A 76 33.11 2.01 -8.04
N THR A 77 34.03 2.97 -7.97
CA THR A 77 35.40 2.78 -7.45
C THR A 77 35.50 3.02 -5.95
N ARG A 78 34.39 3.36 -5.28
CA ARG A 78 34.30 3.70 -3.85
C ARG A 78 33.24 2.83 -3.15
N LYS A 79 33.28 1.52 -3.36
CA LYS A 79 32.23 0.60 -2.88
C LYS A 79 32.18 0.52 -1.36
N GLU A 80 33.33 0.51 -0.70
CA GLU A 80 33.42 0.40 0.75
C GLU A 80 32.78 1.60 1.44
N GLY A 81 33.12 2.82 1.02
CA GLY A 81 32.52 4.04 1.55
C GLY A 81 31.03 4.17 1.23
N ALA A 82 30.61 3.72 0.03
CA ALA A 82 29.19 3.67 -0.31
C ALA A 82 28.43 2.69 0.59
N TRP A 83 29.00 1.52 0.89
CA TRP A 83 28.43 0.55 1.82
C TRP A 83 28.37 1.06 3.25
N GLU A 84 29.39 1.78 3.70
CA GLU A 84 29.41 2.42 5.01
C GLU A 84 28.29 3.44 5.12
N PHE A 85 28.13 4.30 4.12
CA PHE A 85 27.01 5.24 4.04
C PHE A 85 25.65 4.53 4.06
N VAL A 86 25.44 3.51 3.23
CA VAL A 86 24.17 2.75 3.20
C VAL A 86 23.88 2.11 4.55
N ARG A 87 24.90 1.58 5.25
CA ARG A 87 24.74 1.01 6.58
C ARG A 87 24.22 2.05 7.58
N THR A 88 24.63 3.32 7.48
CA THR A 88 24.10 4.37 8.38
C THR A 88 22.58 4.47 8.32
N LEU A 89 21.99 4.31 7.12
CA LEU A 89 20.54 4.36 6.91
C LEU A 89 19.80 3.22 7.59
N LEU A 90 20.47 2.11 7.87
CA LEU A 90 19.90 0.89 8.46
C LEU A 90 20.09 0.84 9.99
N THR A 91 20.81 1.80 10.57
CA THR A 91 21.02 1.86 12.02
C THR A 91 19.71 2.11 12.76
N GLU A 92 19.61 1.58 13.98
CA GLU A 92 18.45 1.79 14.84
C GLU A 92 18.17 3.28 15.07
N GLU A 93 19.21 4.06 15.34
CA GLU A 93 19.12 5.50 15.57
C GLU A 93 18.57 6.24 14.36
N HIS A 94 19.14 6.00 13.17
CA HIS A 94 18.65 6.65 11.96
C HIS A 94 17.19 6.27 11.67
N GLN A 95 16.87 4.98 11.75
CA GLN A 95 15.52 4.48 11.50
C GLN A 95 14.49 5.01 12.50
N MET A 96 14.88 5.28 13.76
CA MET A 96 14.01 5.95 14.73
C MET A 96 13.76 7.43 14.42
N SER A 97 14.64 8.08 13.66
CA SER A 97 14.49 9.48 13.23
C SER A 97 13.66 9.64 11.95
N CYS A 98 13.39 8.54 11.23
CA CYS A 98 12.65 8.56 9.98
C CYS A 98 11.14 8.73 10.20
N MET A 99 10.48 9.31 9.20
CA MET A 99 9.03 9.50 9.16
C MET A 99 8.23 8.23 8.84
N MET A 100 8.83 7.28 8.11
CA MET A 100 8.15 6.08 7.63
C MET A 100 8.32 4.91 8.58
N LEU A 101 7.55 3.84 8.40
CA LEU A 101 7.67 2.61 9.18
C LEU A 101 9.11 2.08 9.13
N PRO A 102 9.78 1.91 10.28
CA PRO A 102 11.14 1.40 10.32
C PRO A 102 11.22 -0.06 9.88
N ILE A 103 12.28 -0.39 9.14
CA ILE A 103 12.61 -1.80 8.82
C ILE A 103 13.47 -2.44 9.92
N HIS A 104 14.09 -1.63 10.77
CA HIS A 104 14.83 -2.10 11.94
C HIS A 104 13.86 -2.46 13.08
N LYS A 105 13.78 -3.74 13.45
CA LYS A 105 12.78 -4.26 14.40
C LYS A 105 12.69 -3.49 15.72
N ARG A 106 13.83 -3.18 16.36
CA ARG A 106 13.82 -2.41 17.62
C ARG A 106 13.36 -0.97 17.43
N ALA A 107 13.69 -0.36 16.29
CA ALA A 107 13.23 0.99 15.97
C ALA A 107 11.72 0.95 15.77
N PHE A 108 11.20 -0.03 15.02
CA PHE A 108 9.77 -0.27 14.83
C PHE A 108 9.02 -0.41 16.17
N ASP A 109 9.48 -1.29 17.06
CA ASP A 109 8.83 -1.50 18.37
C ASP A 109 8.82 -0.19 19.20
N LYS A 110 9.91 0.59 19.17
CA LYS A 110 10.00 1.86 19.90
C LYS A 110 9.09 2.94 19.31
N VAL A 111 9.07 3.14 17.99
CA VAL A 111 8.25 4.20 17.37
C VAL A 111 6.76 3.89 17.47
N THR A 112 6.37 2.61 17.38
CA THR A 112 4.98 2.19 17.54
C THR A 112 4.52 2.31 19.00
N GLN A 113 5.36 1.95 19.97
CA GLN A 113 5.05 2.20 21.39
C GLN A 113 4.94 3.70 21.70
N ALA A 114 5.84 4.53 21.14
CA ALA A 114 5.74 5.98 21.28
C ALA A 114 4.43 6.52 20.67
N ALA A 115 3.93 5.94 19.58
CA ALA A 115 2.63 6.31 19.00
C ALA A 115 1.46 5.97 19.94
N VAL A 116 1.50 4.79 20.56
CA VAL A 116 0.50 4.38 21.57
C VAL A 116 0.52 5.28 22.80
N ASP A 117 1.72 5.73 23.20
CA ASP A 117 1.89 6.65 24.32
C ASP A 117 1.53 8.11 23.97
N GLY A 118 1.22 8.41 22.71
CA GLY A 118 0.94 9.77 22.23
C GLY A 118 2.17 10.69 22.20
N LYS A 119 3.35 10.12 21.98
CA LYS A 119 4.66 10.81 22.00
C LYS A 119 5.45 10.65 20.70
N SER A 120 4.82 10.12 19.64
CA SER A 120 5.50 9.88 18.36
C SER A 120 5.55 11.14 17.51
N VAL A 121 6.49 11.19 16.57
CA VAL A 121 6.54 12.22 15.51
C VAL A 121 5.20 12.32 14.75
N TRP A 122 4.52 11.18 14.58
CA TRP A 122 3.23 11.12 13.92
C TRP A 122 2.10 11.78 14.73
N THR A 123 2.21 11.85 16.06
CA THR A 123 1.20 12.50 16.91
C THR A 123 1.08 14.00 16.57
N TRP A 124 2.18 14.64 16.17
CA TRP A 124 2.18 16.05 15.75
C TRP A 124 1.54 16.27 14.37
N ILE A 125 1.51 15.24 13.53
CA ILE A 125 1.02 15.33 12.14
C ILE A 125 -0.46 14.99 12.05
N TYR A 126 -0.92 14.05 12.88
CA TYR A 126 -2.27 13.50 12.84
C TYR A 126 -3.05 13.90 14.10
N GLU A 127 -3.14 15.20 14.38
CA GLU A 127 -3.83 15.83 15.54
C GLU A 127 -5.03 14.99 16.04
N ASP A 128 -5.13 14.81 17.37
CA ASP A 128 -6.16 14.03 18.09
C ASP A 128 -6.15 12.51 17.92
N GLY A 129 -5.20 11.93 17.18
CA GLY A 129 -4.95 10.50 17.20
C GLY A 129 -4.17 10.05 18.45
N LYS A 130 -4.75 9.15 19.26
CA LYS A 130 -3.97 8.24 20.11
C LYS A 130 -4.07 6.84 19.53
N ALA A 131 -2.96 6.33 18.99
CA ALA A 131 -2.91 4.95 18.52
C ALA A 131 -3.21 4.00 19.67
N THR A 132 -3.94 2.93 19.40
CA THR A 132 -4.15 1.88 20.40
C THR A 132 -3.12 0.77 20.25
N LYS A 133 -3.02 -0.11 21.26
CA LYS A 133 -2.16 -1.29 21.17
C LYS A 133 -2.60 -2.21 20.03
N GLU A 134 -3.91 -2.28 19.78
CA GLU A 134 -4.50 -3.03 18.68
C GLU A 134 -4.09 -2.46 17.32
N ASP A 135 -4.06 -1.12 17.16
CA ASP A 135 -3.58 -0.48 15.93
C ASP A 135 -2.11 -0.84 15.63
N ALA A 136 -1.26 -0.83 16.67
CA ALA A 136 0.16 -1.16 16.54
C ALA A 136 0.37 -2.65 16.22
N GLU A 137 -0.34 -3.55 16.89
CA GLU A 137 -0.25 -4.99 16.64
C GLU A 137 -0.77 -5.35 15.24
N LEU A 138 -1.87 -4.73 14.81
CA LEU A 138 -2.38 -4.90 13.46
C LEU A 138 -1.37 -4.44 12.40
N THR A 139 -0.73 -3.28 12.59
CA THR A 139 0.34 -2.81 11.68
C THR A 139 1.45 -3.85 11.54
N LYS A 140 1.85 -4.46 12.66
CA LYS A 140 2.87 -5.51 12.68
C LYS A 140 2.41 -6.80 11.99
N GLN A 141 1.14 -7.18 12.15
CA GLN A 141 0.55 -8.33 11.45
C GLN A 141 0.48 -8.10 9.94
N LEU A 142 0.08 -6.90 9.50
CA LEU A 142 0.05 -6.54 8.08
C LEU A 142 1.46 -6.62 7.46
N LEU A 143 2.47 -6.08 8.14
CA LEU A 143 3.86 -6.19 7.70
C LEU A 143 4.35 -7.65 7.65
N SER A 144 4.01 -8.45 8.65
CA SER A 144 4.46 -9.85 8.75
C SER A 144 3.75 -10.79 7.77
N SER A 145 2.59 -10.40 7.26
CA SER A 145 1.80 -11.17 6.28
C SER A 145 2.01 -10.71 4.84
N ALA A 146 2.89 -9.73 4.62
CA ALA A 146 3.20 -9.28 3.28
C ALA A 146 4.00 -10.34 2.52
N ALA A 147 3.47 -10.79 1.39
CA ALA A 147 4.05 -11.86 0.59
C ALA A 147 4.87 -11.34 -0.61
N TYR A 148 4.61 -10.09 -1.02
CA TYR A 148 5.23 -9.50 -2.21
C TYR A 148 5.79 -8.11 -1.90
N VAL A 149 6.78 -7.72 -2.69
CA VAL A 149 7.24 -6.33 -2.77
C VAL A 149 6.59 -5.72 -4.00
N GLU A 150 5.97 -4.56 -3.83
CA GLU A 150 5.35 -3.84 -4.93
C GLU A 150 6.42 -3.45 -5.95
N ASN A 151 6.13 -3.72 -7.21
CA ASN A 151 6.96 -3.32 -8.32
C ASN A 151 6.13 -2.48 -9.28
N ASP A 152 6.26 -1.17 -9.16
CA ASP A 152 5.59 -0.21 -10.03
C ASP A 152 6.13 -0.37 -11.46
N ASN A 153 5.27 -0.85 -12.36
CA ASN A 153 5.56 -0.94 -13.79
C ASN A 153 4.53 -0.12 -14.57
N GLN A 154 4.89 1.14 -14.84
CA GLN A 154 4.01 2.11 -15.52
C GLN A 154 3.57 1.62 -16.90
N THR A 155 4.42 0.86 -17.61
CA THR A 155 4.06 0.30 -18.93
C THR A 155 2.98 -0.75 -18.78
N LEU A 156 3.14 -1.69 -17.83
CA LEU A 156 2.16 -2.73 -17.55
C LEU A 156 0.84 -2.15 -17.02
N GLU A 157 0.92 -1.14 -16.16
CA GLU A 157 -0.25 -0.41 -15.67
C GLU A 157 -1.00 0.28 -16.81
N SER A 158 -0.29 1.01 -17.68
CA SER A 158 -0.89 1.67 -18.84
C SER A 158 -1.59 0.67 -19.76
N LEU A 159 -0.94 -0.47 -20.00
CA LEU A 159 -1.48 -1.61 -20.74
C LEU A 159 -2.82 -2.10 -20.18
N ILE A 160 -2.90 -2.28 -18.86
CA ILE A 160 -4.10 -2.69 -18.15
C ILE A 160 -5.20 -1.63 -18.28
N LEU A 161 -4.85 -0.36 -18.04
CA LEU A 161 -5.81 0.75 -18.05
C LEU A 161 -6.40 1.01 -19.44
N GLU A 162 -5.60 0.85 -20.51
CA GLU A 162 -6.08 0.98 -21.89
C GLU A 162 -7.18 -0.03 -22.21
N GLU A 163 -6.94 -1.30 -21.92
CA GLU A 163 -7.91 -2.37 -22.23
C GLU A 163 -9.12 -2.31 -21.29
N ALA A 164 -8.92 -1.95 -20.01
CA ALA A 164 -10.00 -1.76 -19.06
C ALA A 164 -10.91 -0.59 -19.46
N ARG A 165 -10.35 0.50 -20.01
CA ARG A 165 -11.12 1.65 -20.49
C ARG A 165 -12.15 1.25 -21.55
N GLU A 166 -11.78 0.35 -22.46
CA GLU A 166 -12.71 -0.14 -23.48
C GLU A 166 -13.90 -0.87 -22.86
N TYR A 167 -13.68 -1.68 -21.82
CA TYR A 167 -14.77 -2.28 -21.04
C TYR A 167 -15.66 -1.22 -20.39
N PHE A 168 -15.09 -0.25 -19.66
CA PHE A 168 -15.88 0.79 -18.99
C PHE A 168 -16.64 1.72 -19.94
N SER A 169 -16.18 1.84 -21.19
CA SER A 169 -16.88 2.57 -22.25
C SER A 169 -17.98 1.76 -22.95
N GLY A 170 -18.15 0.48 -22.59
CA GLY A 170 -19.13 -0.43 -23.20
C GLY A 170 -18.72 -0.97 -24.58
N VAL A 171 -17.49 -0.73 -25.03
CA VAL A 171 -17.00 -1.18 -26.35
C VAL A 171 -16.73 -2.68 -26.37
N ARG A 172 -16.34 -3.27 -25.24
CA ARG A 172 -16.05 -4.71 -25.09
C ARG A 172 -16.64 -5.26 -23.80
N SER A 173 -16.81 -6.59 -23.76
CA SER A 173 -17.15 -7.30 -22.53
C SER A 173 -15.98 -7.34 -21.54
N ALA A 174 -16.27 -7.60 -20.27
CA ALA A 174 -15.24 -7.78 -19.24
C ALA A 174 -14.31 -8.96 -19.55
N LEU A 175 -14.84 -10.03 -20.15
CA LEU A 175 -14.07 -11.21 -20.55
C LEU A 175 -13.06 -10.86 -21.65
N GLU A 176 -13.51 -10.21 -22.73
CA GLU A 176 -12.63 -9.81 -23.83
C GLU A 176 -11.53 -8.84 -23.37
N ALA A 177 -11.88 -7.87 -22.51
CA ALA A 177 -10.90 -6.97 -21.92
C ALA A 177 -9.87 -7.74 -21.08
N ALA A 178 -10.30 -8.70 -20.25
CA ALA A 178 -9.41 -9.53 -19.44
C ALA A 178 -8.47 -10.40 -20.31
N GLU A 179 -8.99 -11.02 -21.36
CA GLU A 179 -8.19 -11.83 -22.30
C GLU A 179 -7.11 -10.99 -22.99
N ARG A 180 -7.45 -9.77 -23.41
CA ARG A 180 -6.50 -8.85 -24.04
C ARG A 180 -5.46 -8.32 -23.08
N ILE A 181 -5.86 -7.97 -21.86
CA ILE A 181 -4.92 -7.61 -20.78
C ILE A 181 -3.92 -8.75 -20.59
N GLN A 182 -4.41 -9.98 -20.42
CA GLN A 182 -3.55 -11.15 -20.20
C GLN A 182 -2.60 -11.37 -21.37
N SER A 183 -3.08 -11.27 -22.61
CA SER A 183 -2.25 -11.45 -23.81
C SER A 183 -1.14 -10.40 -23.90
N ARG A 184 -1.49 -9.11 -23.79
CA ARG A 184 -0.51 -8.01 -23.94
C ARG A 184 0.47 -7.96 -22.76
N ALA A 185 0.00 -8.20 -21.53
CA ALA A 185 0.85 -8.28 -20.34
C ALA A 185 1.86 -9.42 -20.44
N SER A 186 1.42 -10.62 -20.85
CA SER A 186 2.30 -11.78 -21.03
C SER A 186 3.38 -11.52 -22.09
N LEU A 187 3.01 -10.90 -23.22
CA LEU A 187 3.97 -10.51 -24.26
C LEU A 187 5.02 -9.55 -23.71
N TYR A 188 4.59 -8.46 -23.08
CA TYR A 188 5.50 -7.48 -22.48
C TYR A 188 6.46 -8.12 -21.47
N ILE A 189 5.95 -8.98 -20.57
CA ILE A 189 6.79 -9.65 -19.56
C ILE A 189 7.84 -10.55 -20.23
N ASN A 190 7.45 -11.30 -21.26
CA ASN A 190 8.37 -12.16 -22.00
C ASN A 190 9.47 -11.39 -22.74
N GLU A 191 9.22 -10.14 -23.13
CA GLU A 191 10.21 -9.28 -23.79
C GLU A 191 11.21 -8.64 -22.80
N GLN A 192 10.89 -8.60 -21.51
CA GLN A 192 11.75 -8.03 -20.46
C GLN A 192 12.63 -9.09 -19.76
N MET A 193 12.45 -10.37 -20.08
CA MET A 193 13.29 -11.49 -19.60
C MET A 193 14.51 -11.69 -20.48
#